data_AF-A0A068NRA8-F1
#
_entry.id   AF-A0A068NRA8-F1
#
_cell.length_a   1.000
_cell.length_b   1.000
_cell.length_c   1.000
_cell.angle_alpha   90.00
_cell.angle_beta   90.00
_cell.angle_gamma   90.00
#
_symmetry.space_group_name_H-M   'P 1'
#
loop_
_entity.id
_entity.type
_entity.pdbx_description
1 polymer ?
#
loop_
_entity_poly.entity_id
_entity_poly.type
_entity_poly.pdbx_seq_one_letter_code
_entity_poly.pdbx_strand_id
1 'polypeptide(L)'
;MTLEISKDLAIIGGTILALTTFLTGAFEFARQSHLRRVEHFIQMRRRFLETPVFQQILRMITTDDPALCEVPVQDRRNFGGFLEEVALMVNSRLISREVAHYMFGHYVLLTDRSHHFWSGLDREGTYWKLLHRFATEMEEESKKPLDLKKLRF
;
A
#
# COMPACT_ATOMS: atom_id res chain seq x y z
N MET A 1 43.11 -13.60 44.11
CA MET A 1 43.41 -13.55 42.66
C MET A 1 42.38 -14.31 41.82
N THR A 2 41.72 -15.35 42.33
CA THR A 2 40.74 -16.16 41.58
C THR A 2 39.37 -15.51 41.42
N LEU A 3 38.88 -14.80 42.44
CA LEU A 3 37.52 -14.23 42.44
C LEU A 3 37.33 -13.04 41.47
N GLU A 4 38.32 -12.15 41.39
CA GLU A 4 38.30 -11.00 40.45
C GLU A 4 38.26 -11.47 39.00
N ILE A 5 39.09 -12.46 38.64
CA ILE A 5 39.11 -13.04 37.29
C ILE A 5 37.75 -13.66 36.92
N SER A 6 37.10 -14.36 37.86
CA SER A 6 35.76 -14.94 37.63
C SER A 6 34.69 -13.86 37.42
N LYS A 7 34.76 -12.76 38.16
CA LYS A 7 33.84 -11.62 38.01
C LYS A 7 34.02 -10.94 36.66
N ASP A 8 35.25 -10.69 36.25
CA ASP A 8 35.55 -10.06 34.96
C ASP A 8 35.10 -10.95 33.80
N LEU A 9 35.34 -12.27 33.87
CA LEU A 9 34.84 -13.23 32.90
C LEU A 9 33.31 -13.25 32.83
N ALA A 10 32.62 -13.16 33.96
CA ALA A 10 31.16 -13.12 34.00
C ALA A 10 30.60 -11.82 33.39
N ILE A 11 31.24 -10.67 33.65
CA ILE A 11 30.84 -9.38 33.06
C ILE A 11 31.05 -9.40 31.55
N ILE A 12 32.22 -9.86 31.08
CA ILE A 12 32.52 -9.97 29.65
C ILE A 12 31.55 -10.94 28.98
N GLY A 13 31.34 -12.13 29.56
CA GLY A 13 30.40 -13.13 29.05
C GLY A 13 28.96 -12.61 28.98
N GLY A 14 28.49 -11.97 30.06
CA GLY A 14 27.16 -11.36 30.11
C GLY A 14 26.98 -10.24 29.09
N THR A 15 28.01 -9.42 28.88
CA THR A 15 27.98 -8.33 27.87
C THR A 15 27.90 -8.90 26.46
N ILE A 16 28.65 -9.95 26.17
CA ILE A 16 28.60 -10.64 24.87
C ILE A 16 27.22 -11.24 24.64
N LEU A 17 26.66 -11.94 25.63
CA LEU A 17 25.31 -12.51 25.57
C LEU A 17 24.24 -11.43 25.36
N ALA A 18 24.31 -10.32 26.08
CA ALA A 18 23.36 -9.22 25.92
C ALA A 18 23.46 -8.59 24.52
N LEU A 19 24.68 -8.40 24.00
CA LEU A 19 24.89 -7.84 22.67
C LEU A 19 24.38 -8.77 21.57
N THR A 20 24.64 -10.08 21.66
CA THR A 20 24.14 -11.04 20.65
C THR A 20 22.62 -11.11 20.68
N THR A 21 21.99 -11.18 21.85
CA THR A 21 20.53 -11.16 21.97
C THR A 21 19.93 -9.87 21.40
N PHE A 22 20.53 -8.71 21.68
CA PHE A 22 20.07 -7.44 21.13
C PHE A 22 20.15 -7.40 19.60
N LEU A 23 21.28 -7.85 19.02
CA LEU A 23 21.46 -7.90 17.57
C LEU A 23 20.48 -8.86 16.90
N THR A 24 20.26 -10.05 17.47
CA THR A 24 19.27 -11.00 16.98
C THR A 24 17.85 -10.42 17.07
N GLY A 25 17.50 -9.77 18.17
CA GLY A 25 16.20 -9.11 18.32
C GLY A 25 15.97 -7.97 17.32
N ALA A 26 17.00 -7.15 17.06
CA ALA A 26 16.93 -6.10 16.05
C ALA A 26 16.74 -6.67 14.64
N PHE A 27 17.43 -7.77 14.31
CA PHE A 27 17.27 -8.46 13.03
C PHE A 27 15.86 -9.08 12.86
N GLU A 28 15.35 -9.75 13.89
CA GLU A 28 14.00 -10.31 13.90
C GLU A 28 12.94 -9.21 13.75
N PHE A 29 13.11 -8.08 14.44
CA PHE A 29 12.23 -6.93 14.31
C PHE A 29 12.22 -6.38 12.88
N ALA A 30 13.39 -6.25 12.25
CA ALA A 30 13.49 -5.84 10.86
C ALA A 30 12.75 -6.81 9.92
N ARG A 31 12.90 -8.13 10.13
CA ARG A 31 12.18 -9.16 9.36
C ARG A 31 10.66 -9.08 9.57
N GLN A 32 10.21 -8.89 10.81
CA GLN A 32 8.78 -8.71 11.11
C GLN A 32 8.19 -7.48 10.43
N SER A 33 8.96 -6.39 10.32
CA SER A 33 8.49 -5.17 9.63
C SER A 33 8.18 -5.43 8.15
N HIS A 34 8.95 -6.30 7.48
CA HIS A 34 8.72 -6.71 6.10
C HIS A 34 7.44 -7.55 5.97
N LEU A 35 7.30 -8.55 6.83
CA LEU A 35 6.12 -9.42 6.86
C LEU A 35 4.82 -8.63 7.07
N ARG A 36 4.82 -7.66 8.00
CA ARG A 36 3.65 -6.81 8.25
C ARG A 36 3.25 -5.99 7.02
N ARG A 37 4.21 -5.46 6.24
CA ARG A 37 3.91 -4.73 4.98
C ARG A 37 3.23 -5.64 3.96
N VAL A 38 3.74 -6.87 3.82
CA VAL A 38 3.16 -7.88 2.93
C VAL A 38 1.74 -8.24 3.37
N GLU A 39 1.52 -8.47 4.67
CA GLU A 39 0.21 -8.79 5.23
C GLU A 39 -0.81 -7.66 4.97
N HIS A 40 -0.44 -6.40 5.25
CA HIS A 40 -1.30 -5.25 4.97
C HIS A 40 -1.63 -5.13 3.48
N PHE A 41 -0.64 -5.31 2.61
CA PHE A 41 -0.87 -5.30 1.16
C PHE A 41 -1.83 -6.40 0.73
N ILE A 42 -1.65 -7.64 1.22
CA ILE A 42 -2.53 -8.77 0.89
C ILE A 42 -3.96 -8.47 1.33
N GLN A 43 -4.15 -7.94 2.54
CA GLN A 43 -5.48 -7.55 3.04
C GLN A 43 -6.13 -6.51 2.15
N MET A 44 -5.40 -5.48 1.75
CA MET A 44 -5.92 -4.46 0.82
C MET A 44 -6.27 -5.03 -0.55
N ARG A 45 -5.41 -5.90 -1.10
CA ARG A 45 -5.70 -6.57 -2.38
C ARG A 45 -6.93 -7.46 -2.29
N ARG A 46 -7.12 -8.18 -1.19
CA ARG A 46 -8.34 -8.97 -0.96
C ARG A 46 -9.57 -8.06 -0.91
N ARG A 47 -9.54 -6.99 -0.11
CA ARG A 47 -10.63 -6.00 -0.09
C ARG A 47 -10.92 -5.45 -1.49
N PHE A 48 -9.89 -5.14 -2.28
CA PHE A 48 -10.06 -4.65 -3.65
C PHE A 48 -10.79 -5.62 -4.57
N LEU A 49 -10.38 -6.89 -4.54
CA LEU A 49 -10.82 -7.89 -5.52
C LEU A 49 -12.01 -8.71 -5.05
N GLU A 50 -12.23 -8.85 -3.75
CA GLU A 50 -13.23 -9.76 -3.17
C GLU A 50 -14.46 -9.01 -2.63
N THR A 51 -14.40 -7.69 -2.45
CA THR A 51 -15.58 -6.90 -2.06
C THR A 51 -16.59 -6.86 -3.23
N PRO A 52 -17.82 -7.39 -3.08
CA PRO A 52 -18.76 -7.49 -4.20
C PRO A 52 -19.10 -6.16 -4.87
N VAL A 53 -19.25 -5.09 -4.07
CA VAL A 53 -19.50 -3.73 -4.56
C VAL A 53 -18.32 -3.21 -5.38
N PHE A 54 -17.08 -3.49 -4.95
CA PHE A 54 -15.90 -3.07 -5.70
C PHE A 54 -15.77 -3.86 -7.00
N GLN A 55 -16.04 -5.17 -6.99
CA GLN A 55 -16.08 -5.96 -8.22
C GLN A 55 -17.11 -5.42 -9.22
N GLN A 56 -18.27 -4.98 -8.73
CA GLN A 56 -19.29 -4.35 -9.56
C GLN A 56 -18.75 -3.07 -10.19
N ILE A 57 -18.23 -2.15 -9.39
CA ILE A 57 -17.64 -0.89 -9.86
C ILE A 57 -16.50 -1.15 -10.85
N LEU A 58 -15.61 -2.09 -10.57
CA LEU A 58 -14.49 -2.46 -11.44
C LEU A 58 -14.96 -2.90 -12.83
N ARG A 59 -16.06 -3.66 -12.92
CA ARG A 59 -16.62 -4.06 -14.22
C ARG A 59 -17.22 -2.90 -15.00
N MET A 60 -17.85 -1.95 -14.31
CA MET A 60 -18.50 -0.80 -14.95
C MET A 60 -17.47 0.25 -15.37
N ILE A 61 -16.42 0.45 -14.57
CA ILE A 61 -15.43 1.51 -14.79
C ILE A 61 -14.49 1.22 -15.96
N THR A 62 -14.29 -0.05 -16.33
CA THR A 62 -13.48 -0.43 -17.49
C THR A 62 -14.02 0.08 -18.82
N THR A 63 -15.34 0.30 -18.90
CA THR A 63 -16.02 0.83 -20.09
C THR A 63 -16.67 2.19 -19.84
N ASP A 64 -16.42 2.81 -18.68
CA ASP A 64 -17.14 3.99 -18.18
C ASP A 64 -18.67 3.86 -18.36
N ASP A 65 -19.22 2.74 -17.92
CA ASP A 65 -20.65 2.39 -18.08
C ASP A 65 -21.56 3.43 -17.40
N PRO A 66 -22.57 3.99 -18.09
CA PRO A 66 -23.54 4.91 -17.50
C PRO A 66 -24.27 4.36 -16.26
N ALA A 67 -24.41 3.04 -16.14
CA ALA A 67 -24.98 2.39 -14.95
C ALA A 67 -24.18 2.68 -13.66
N LEU A 68 -22.93 3.16 -13.78
CA LEU A 68 -22.13 3.61 -12.65
C LEU A 68 -22.76 4.81 -11.93
N CYS A 69 -23.56 5.64 -12.62
CA CYS A 69 -24.33 6.72 -12.00
C CYS A 69 -25.39 6.21 -11.00
N GLU A 70 -25.92 5.02 -11.26
CA GLU A 70 -26.97 4.39 -10.44
C GLU A 70 -26.40 3.71 -9.19
N VAL A 71 -25.08 3.49 -9.16
CA VAL A 71 -24.41 2.98 -7.95
C VAL A 71 -24.51 4.05 -6.85
N PRO A 72 -24.86 3.65 -5.61
CA PRO A 72 -24.93 4.57 -4.49
C PRO A 72 -23.68 5.44 -4.38
N VAL A 73 -23.87 6.75 -4.20
CA VAL A 73 -22.77 7.73 -4.10
C VAL A 73 -21.78 7.33 -2.99
N GLN A 74 -22.26 6.78 -1.88
CA GLN A 74 -21.43 6.30 -0.79
C GLN A 74 -20.52 5.13 -1.20
N ASP A 75 -21.01 4.22 -2.04
CA ASP A 75 -20.23 3.06 -2.49
C ASP A 75 -19.13 3.47 -3.46
N ARG A 76 -19.44 4.39 -4.39
CA ARG A 76 -18.44 5.02 -5.25
C ARG A 76 -17.41 5.80 -4.44
N ARG A 77 -17.85 6.57 -3.44
CA ARG A 77 -16.97 7.27 -2.50
C ARG A 77 -16.05 6.31 -1.74
N ASN A 78 -16.56 5.19 -1.24
CA ASN A 78 -15.78 4.17 -0.54
C ASN A 78 -14.73 3.52 -1.46
N PHE A 79 -15.07 3.32 -2.73
CA PHE A 79 -14.14 2.81 -3.74
C PHE A 79 -13.02 3.82 -4.06
N GLY A 80 -13.37 5.09 -4.27
CA GLY A 80 -12.39 6.16 -4.45
C GLY A 80 -11.48 6.31 -3.22
N GLY A 81 -12.06 6.28 -2.03
CA GLY A 81 -11.32 6.32 -0.76
C GLY A 81 -10.37 5.13 -0.59
N PHE A 82 -10.75 3.93 -1.05
CA PHE A 82 -9.84 2.79 -1.08
C PHE A 82 -8.61 3.05 -1.97
N LEU A 83 -8.78 3.68 -3.13
CA LEU A 83 -7.64 4.03 -3.99
C LEU A 83 -6.75 5.11 -3.36
N GLU A 84 -7.33 6.03 -2.57
CA GLU A 84 -6.56 6.97 -1.76
C GLU A 84 -5.80 6.28 -0.63
N GLU A 85 -6.36 5.25 0.00
CA GLU A 85 -5.63 4.41 0.96
C GLU A 85 -4.39 3.77 0.30
N VAL A 86 -4.48 3.34 -0.97
CA VAL A 86 -3.31 2.86 -1.73
C VAL A 86 -2.29 3.97 -1.91
N ALA A 87 -2.72 5.19 -2.26
CA ALA A 87 -1.83 6.35 -2.37
C ALA A 87 -1.12 6.65 -1.04
N LEU A 88 -1.84 6.56 0.09
CA LEU A 88 -1.26 6.74 1.43
C LEU A 88 -0.21 5.68 1.76
N MET A 89 -0.40 4.42 1.35
CA MET A 89 0.62 3.38 1.51
C MET A 89 1.89 3.68 0.72
N VAL A 90 1.75 4.16 -0.52
CA VAL A 90 2.90 4.56 -1.36
C VAL A 90 3.63 5.74 -0.70
N ASN A 91 2.89 6.76 -0.28
CA ASN A 91 3.45 7.93 0.40
C ASN A 91 4.17 7.57 1.71
N SER A 92 3.66 6.56 2.42
CA SER A 92 4.23 6.04 3.67
C SER A 92 5.37 5.03 3.43
N ARG A 93 5.75 4.78 2.17
CA ARG A 93 6.77 3.79 1.77
C ARG A 93 6.46 2.36 2.26
N LEU A 94 5.19 2.03 2.44
CA LEU A 94 4.74 0.68 2.79
C LEU A 94 4.74 -0.24 1.56
N ILE A 95 4.46 0.32 0.39
CA ILE A 95 4.64 -0.35 -0.90
C ILE A 95 5.37 0.57 -1.86
N SER A 96 6.12 -0.01 -2.80
CA SER A 96 6.76 0.78 -3.85
C SER A 96 5.72 1.29 -4.85
N ARG A 97 6.04 2.41 -5.50
CA ARG A 97 5.20 3.00 -6.54
C ARG A 97 5.00 2.03 -7.71
N GLU A 98 6.05 1.29 -8.07
CA GLU A 98 6.03 0.30 -9.15
C GLU A 98 5.06 -0.84 -8.84
N VAL A 99 5.03 -1.34 -7.60
CA VAL A 99 4.06 -2.36 -7.17
C VAL A 99 2.64 -1.79 -7.19
N ALA A 100 2.44 -0.57 -6.70
CA ALA A 100 1.13 0.07 -6.71
C ALA A 100 0.62 0.30 -8.14
N HIS A 101 1.49 0.77 -9.04
CA HIS A 101 1.18 0.95 -10.45
C HIS A 101 0.79 -0.36 -11.13
N TYR A 102 1.61 -1.40 -10.95
CA TYR A 102 1.36 -2.71 -11.54
C TYR A 102 0.04 -3.34 -11.07
N MET A 103 -0.33 -3.13 -9.81
CA MET A 103 -1.49 -3.81 -9.19
C MET A 103 -2.79 -3.00 -9.24
N PHE A 104 -2.71 -1.67 -9.13
CA PHE A 104 -3.87 -0.78 -9.01
C PHE A 104 -3.87 0.36 -10.04
N GLY A 105 -2.72 0.69 -10.63
CA GLY A 105 -2.54 1.90 -11.44
C GLY A 105 -3.54 2.03 -12.58
N HIS A 106 -3.85 0.93 -13.28
CA HIS A 106 -4.87 0.92 -14.33
C HIS A 106 -6.24 1.41 -13.82
N TYR A 107 -6.70 0.90 -12.68
CA TYR A 107 -7.99 1.24 -12.11
C TYR A 107 -8.01 2.65 -11.52
N VAL A 108 -6.88 3.12 -10.97
CA VAL A 108 -6.72 4.51 -10.53
C VAL A 108 -6.96 5.46 -11.71
N LEU A 109 -6.33 5.19 -12.86
CA LEU A 109 -6.50 6.01 -14.07
C LEU A 109 -7.93 5.98 -14.61
N LEU A 110 -8.57 4.80 -14.64
CA LEU A 110 -9.96 4.68 -15.06
C LEU A 110 -10.90 5.46 -14.14
N THR A 111 -10.69 5.37 -12.82
CA THR A 111 -11.49 6.09 -11.84
C THR A 111 -11.35 7.60 -11.97
N ASP A 112 -10.12 8.07 -12.12
CA ASP A 112 -9.82 9.49 -12.29
C ASP A 112 -10.51 10.09 -13.52
N ARG A 113 -10.60 9.32 -14.60
CA ARG A 113 -11.11 9.76 -15.91
C ARG A 113 -12.60 9.50 -16.13
N SER A 114 -13.21 8.58 -15.39
CA SER A 114 -14.60 8.16 -15.57
C SER A 114 -15.57 9.28 -15.23
N HIS A 115 -16.35 9.75 -16.20
CA HIS A 115 -17.36 10.79 -15.96
C HIS A 115 -18.48 10.25 -15.06
N HIS A 116 -18.91 9.01 -15.29
CA HIS A 116 -20.03 8.42 -14.56
C HIS A 116 -19.67 8.07 -13.11
N PHE A 117 -18.41 7.74 -12.82
CA PHE A 117 -17.94 7.54 -11.45
C PHE A 117 -18.16 8.80 -10.60
N TRP A 118 -17.82 9.96 -11.16
CA TRP A 118 -17.91 11.25 -10.48
C TRP A 118 -19.32 11.85 -10.41
N SER A 119 -20.33 11.22 -11.03
CA SER A 119 -21.71 11.73 -11.00
C SER A 119 -22.24 11.82 -9.56
N GLY A 120 -22.59 13.03 -9.11
CA GLY A 120 -23.03 13.29 -7.73
C GLY A 120 -21.90 13.38 -6.69
N LEU A 121 -20.64 13.38 -7.13
CA LEU A 121 -19.46 13.64 -6.30
C LEU A 121 -18.80 14.96 -6.75
N ASP A 122 -18.31 15.73 -5.80
CA ASP A 122 -17.50 16.92 -6.08
C ASP A 122 -16.07 16.52 -6.45
N ARG A 123 -15.83 16.18 -7.72
CA ARG A 123 -14.51 15.73 -8.23
C ARG A 123 -13.40 16.71 -7.89
N GLU A 124 -13.61 17.99 -8.15
CA GLU A 124 -12.60 19.04 -7.91
C GLU A 124 -12.46 19.42 -6.43
N GLY A 125 -13.27 18.78 -5.56
CA GLY A 125 -13.25 18.96 -4.13
C GLY A 125 -11.89 18.65 -3.51
N THR A 126 -11.56 19.36 -2.43
CA THR A 126 -10.26 19.21 -1.75
C THR A 126 -9.98 17.78 -1.28
N TYR A 127 -11.03 17.01 -1.01
CA TYR A 127 -10.94 15.64 -0.50
C TYR A 127 -10.44 14.62 -1.54
N TRP A 128 -10.43 14.94 -2.84
CA TRP A 128 -9.95 14.03 -3.89
C TRP A 128 -8.60 14.43 -4.50
N LYS A 129 -7.98 15.51 -3.99
CA LYS A 129 -6.67 15.97 -4.46
C LYS A 129 -5.60 14.89 -4.38
N LEU A 130 -5.67 14.02 -3.36
CA LEU A 130 -4.73 12.92 -3.23
C LEU A 130 -4.95 11.88 -4.33
N LEU A 131 -6.21 11.50 -4.61
CA LEU A 131 -6.53 10.60 -5.72
C LEU A 131 -6.06 11.14 -7.07
N HIS A 132 -6.35 12.40 -7.40
CA HIS A 132 -5.96 13.02 -8.67
C HIS A 132 -4.43 13.11 -8.84
N ARG A 133 -3.73 13.49 -7.77
CA ARG A 133 -2.27 13.46 -7.74
C ARG A 133 -1.76 12.03 -7.95
N PHE A 134 -2.34 11.06 -7.26
CA PHE A 134 -1.92 9.67 -7.38
C PHE A 134 -2.16 9.14 -8.80
N ALA A 135 -3.29 9.47 -9.43
CA ALA A 135 -3.56 9.14 -10.82
C ALA A 135 -2.51 9.74 -11.77
N THR A 136 -2.11 10.99 -11.55
CA THR A 136 -1.01 11.62 -12.31
C THR A 136 0.29 10.83 -12.16
N GLU A 137 0.65 10.44 -10.94
CA GLU A 137 1.84 9.62 -10.68
C GLU A 137 1.74 8.23 -11.35
N MET A 138 0.56 7.62 -11.41
CA MET A 138 0.33 6.35 -12.11
C MET A 138 0.43 6.50 -13.63
N GLU A 139 0.03 7.63 -14.18
CA GLU A 139 0.17 7.94 -15.61
C GLU A 139 1.63 8.21 -15.99
N GLU A 140 2.41 8.84 -15.11
CA GLU A 140 3.85 8.98 -15.32
C GLU A 140 4.56 7.62 -15.27
N GLU A 141 4.16 6.74 -14.35
CA GLU A 141 4.74 5.41 -14.21
C GLU A 141 4.39 4.51 -15.42
N SER A 142 3.20 4.65 -16.00
CA SER A 142 2.78 3.86 -17.18
C SER A 142 3.61 4.13 -18.43
N LYS A 143 4.26 5.30 -18.51
CA LYS A 143 5.14 5.71 -19.61
C LYS A 143 6.53 5.08 -19.51
N LYS A 144 6.89 4.50 -18.37
CA LYS A 144 8.19 3.86 -18.16
C LYS A 144 8.13 2.39 -18.57
N PRO A 145 9.22 1.81 -19.08
CA PRO A 145 9.28 0.37 -19.29
C PRO A 145 9.16 -0.37 -17.96
N LEU A 146 8.35 -1.44 -17.95
CA LEU A 146 8.16 -2.25 -16.76
C LEU A 146 9.47 -2.95 -16.36
N ASP A 147 10.00 -2.57 -15.20
CA ASP A 147 11.15 -3.23 -14.59
C ASP A 147 10.69 -4.21 -13.51
N LEU A 148 10.60 -5.49 -13.87
CA LEU A 148 10.16 -6.56 -12.96
C LEU A 148 11.03 -6.68 -11.70
N LYS A 149 12.29 -6.22 -11.73
CA LYS A 149 13.18 -6.27 -10.55
C LYS A 149 12.76 -5.29 -9.46
N LYS A 150 11.95 -4.28 -9.80
CA LYS A 150 11.41 -3.30 -8.85
C LYS A 150 10.10 -3.73 -8.20
N LEU A 151 9.49 -4.82 -8.68
CA LEU A 151 8.27 -5.39 -8.11
C LEU A 151 8.60 -6.23 -6.88
N ARG A 152 8.82 -5.56 -5.74
CA ARG A 152 9.18 -6.18 -4.46
C ARG A 152 8.52 -5.48 -3.28
N PHE A 153 8.29 -6.23 -2.21
CA PHE A 153 7.85 -5.74 -0.89
C PHE A 153 9.04 -5.45 0.04
#